data_AF-A0A7S1I5N9-F1
#
_entry.id   AF-A0A7S1I5N9-F1
#
_cell.length_a   1.000
_cell.length_b   1.000
_cell.length_c   1.000
_cell.angle_alpha   90.00
_cell.angle_beta   90.00
_cell.angle_gamma   90.00
#
_symmetry.space_group_name_H-M   'P 1'
#
loop_
_entity.id
_entity.type
_entity.pdbx_description
1 polymer ?
#
loop_
_entity_poly.entity_id
_entity_poly.type
_entity_poly.pdbx_seq_one_letter_code
_entity_poly.pdbx_strand_id
1 'polypeptide(L)'
;PHSRARILVSLQKLQKHCLGPLAPYLVQFFYEEVLFHLQDLPVLSNLVAMLDALYYNRTVPLSLYLHNLMEPLLTCVTGERLCASPDEDHWTLRDHAASLLAKMCLQYADDCEGLLTRMVRTLLRSLLGPGGSLSTHYGAIVALSSLGPQAIHEFFLQKHPPSAQTPAGGTECVLVTYTQWLFKAWTELIA
;
A
#
# COMPACT_ATOMS: atom_id res chain seq x y z
N PRO A 1 -0.80 -16.79 -21.91
CA PRO A 1 0.44 -16.02 -21.66
C PRO A 1 0.81 -14.98 -22.75
N HIS A 2 0.72 -15.28 -24.05
CA HIS A 2 1.12 -14.34 -25.12
C HIS A 2 0.15 -13.19 -25.41
N SER A 3 -1.13 -13.29 -25.01
CA SER A 3 -2.12 -12.21 -25.19
C SER A 3 -1.94 -11.07 -24.17
N ARG A 4 -1.70 -11.38 -22.89
CA ARG A 4 -1.43 -10.38 -21.82
C ARG A 4 -0.21 -9.51 -22.13
N ALA A 5 0.91 -10.11 -22.56
CA ALA A 5 2.13 -9.38 -22.89
C ALA A 5 1.94 -8.45 -24.10
N ARG A 6 1.14 -8.86 -25.09
CA ARG A 6 0.84 -8.02 -26.27
C ARG A 6 -0.08 -6.86 -25.93
N ILE A 7 -1.06 -7.06 -25.04
CA ILE A 7 -1.92 -5.97 -24.55
C ILE A 7 -1.06 -4.95 -23.79
N LEU A 8 -0.16 -5.40 -22.90
CA LEU A 8 0.76 -4.53 -22.18
C LEU A 8 1.67 -3.73 -23.13
N VAL A 9 2.27 -4.37 -24.13
CA VAL A 9 3.16 -3.69 -25.11
C VAL A 9 2.38 -2.75 -26.04
N SER A 10 1.16 -3.10 -26.42
CA SER A 10 0.29 -2.25 -27.26
C SER A 10 -0.22 -1.03 -26.49
N LEU A 11 -0.56 -1.19 -25.20
CA LEU A 11 -0.90 -0.07 -24.31
C LEU A 11 0.31 0.84 -24.08
N GLN A 12 1.50 0.26 -23.92
CA GLN A 12 2.75 1.01 -23.78
C GLN A 12 3.10 1.85 -25.01
N LYS A 13 2.70 1.40 -26.22
CA LYS A 13 2.87 2.16 -27.47
C LYS A 13 1.80 3.25 -27.66
N LEU A 14 0.56 3.04 -27.22
CA LEU A 14 -0.51 4.05 -27.24
C LEU A 14 -0.33 5.12 -26.15
N GLN A 15 0.39 4.81 -25.07
CA GLN A 15 0.66 5.70 -23.92
C GLN A 15 1.37 7.02 -24.23
N LYS A 16 2.14 7.09 -25.32
CA LYS A 16 3.11 8.17 -25.50
C LYS A 16 2.53 9.54 -25.89
N HIS A 17 1.30 9.63 -26.41
CA HIS A 17 0.77 10.90 -26.94
C HIS A 17 -0.64 11.33 -26.46
N CYS A 18 -1.46 10.42 -25.90
CA CYS A 18 -2.86 10.77 -25.56
C CYS A 18 -3.27 10.44 -24.11
N LEU A 19 -2.38 9.88 -23.27
CA LEU A 19 -2.78 9.44 -21.93
C LEU A 19 -2.67 10.48 -20.82
N GLY A 20 -1.95 11.58 -21.04
CA GLY A 20 -1.94 12.71 -20.10
C GLY A 20 -3.34 13.21 -19.72
N PRO A 21 -4.20 13.58 -20.69
CA PRO A 21 -5.56 14.05 -20.38
C PRO A 21 -6.50 12.94 -19.91
N LEU A 22 -6.21 11.66 -20.18
CA LEU A 22 -7.04 10.53 -19.78
C LEU A 22 -6.71 10.01 -18.37
N ALA A 23 -5.50 10.29 -17.87
CA ALA A 23 -5.05 9.90 -16.54
C ALA A 23 -6.04 10.20 -15.40
N PRO A 24 -6.60 11.42 -15.26
CA PRO A 24 -7.55 11.69 -14.17
C PRO A 24 -8.82 10.84 -14.26
N TYR A 25 -9.32 10.56 -15.47
CA TYR A 25 -10.47 9.70 -15.67
C TYR A 25 -10.18 8.24 -15.33
N LEU A 26 -8.98 7.74 -15.66
CA LEU A 26 -8.56 6.39 -15.29
C LEU A 26 -8.37 6.22 -13.78
N VAL A 27 -7.82 7.23 -13.12
CA VAL A 27 -7.68 7.26 -11.66
C VAL A 27 -9.05 7.26 -10.99
N GLN A 28 -9.97 8.10 -11.48
CA GLN A 28 -11.32 8.18 -10.96
C GLN A 28 -12.08 6.86 -11.20
N PHE A 29 -11.96 6.29 -12.40
CA PHE A 29 -12.51 4.98 -12.72
C PHE A 29 -11.98 3.90 -11.78
N PHE A 30 -10.66 3.86 -11.53
CA PHE A 30 -10.08 2.94 -10.57
C PHE A 30 -10.67 3.12 -9.16
N TYR A 31 -10.79 4.36 -8.69
CA TYR A 31 -11.35 4.67 -7.38
C TYR A 31 -12.81 4.19 -7.24
N GLU A 32 -13.65 4.53 -8.21
CA GLU A 32 -15.07 4.18 -8.21
C GLU A 32 -15.28 2.66 -8.31
N GLU A 33 -14.57 2.00 -9.23
CA GLU A 33 -14.72 0.56 -9.45
C GLU A 33 -14.23 -0.27 -8.27
N VAL A 34 -13.14 0.14 -7.61
CA VAL A 34 -12.66 -0.57 -6.40
C VAL A 34 -13.70 -0.50 -5.29
N LEU A 35 -14.35 0.65 -5.09
CA LEU A 35 -15.35 0.81 -4.05
C LEU A 35 -16.68 0.13 -4.39
N PHE A 36 -17.06 0.09 -5.66
CA PHE A 36 -18.31 -0.52 -6.12
C PHE A 36 -18.22 -2.05 -6.20
N HIS A 37 -17.09 -2.58 -6.68
CA HIS A 37 -16.88 -4.00 -6.93
C HIS A 37 -15.98 -4.67 -5.88
N LEU A 38 -16.14 -4.33 -4.60
CA LEU A 38 -15.33 -4.91 -3.50
C LEU A 38 -15.46 -6.43 -3.38
N GLN A 39 -16.54 -7.04 -3.89
CA GLN A 39 -16.78 -8.49 -3.78
C GLN A 39 -16.34 -9.28 -5.02
N ASP A 40 -15.98 -8.59 -6.11
CA ASP A 40 -15.58 -9.21 -7.37
C ASP A 40 -14.05 -9.26 -7.50
N LEU A 41 -13.47 -10.31 -6.94
CA LEU A 41 -12.02 -10.56 -6.97
C LEU A 41 -11.37 -10.50 -8.37
N PRO A 42 -11.95 -11.06 -9.46
CA PRO A 42 -11.31 -10.98 -10.77
C PRO A 42 -11.27 -9.54 -11.31
N VAL A 43 -12.27 -8.71 -10.98
CA VAL A 43 -12.30 -7.29 -11.37
C VAL A 43 -11.20 -6.54 -10.63
N LEU A 44 -11.13 -6.71 -9.30
CA LEU A 44 -10.08 -6.09 -8.47
C LEU A 44 -8.66 -6.49 -8.91
N SER A 45 -8.44 -7.76 -9.26
CA SER A 45 -7.15 -8.21 -9.79
C SER A 45 -6.76 -7.51 -11.09
N ASN A 46 -7.71 -7.33 -12.01
CA ASN A 46 -7.46 -6.60 -13.24
C ASN A 46 -7.22 -5.11 -13.00
N LEU A 47 -7.92 -4.50 -12.04
CA LEU A 47 -7.73 -3.10 -11.65
C LEU A 47 -6.35 -2.86 -11.03
N VAL A 48 -5.90 -3.73 -10.13
CA VAL A 48 -4.55 -3.66 -9.55
C VAL A 48 -3.48 -3.87 -10.62
N ALA A 49 -3.68 -4.81 -11.54
CA ALA A 49 -2.75 -5.01 -12.67
C ALA A 49 -2.73 -3.82 -13.64
N MET A 50 -3.87 -3.16 -13.86
CA MET A 50 -3.96 -1.92 -14.64
C MET A 50 -3.17 -0.80 -13.96
N LEU A 51 -3.31 -0.64 -12.65
CA LEU A 51 -2.58 0.36 -11.90
C LEU A 51 -1.06 0.08 -11.87
N ASP A 52 -0.64 -1.18 -11.77
CA ASP A 52 0.77 -1.58 -11.88
C ASP A 52 1.34 -1.21 -13.26
N ALA A 53 0.58 -1.47 -14.33
CA ALA A 53 0.96 -1.04 -15.68
C ALA A 53 1.02 0.49 -15.84
N LEU A 54 0.13 1.22 -15.14
CA LEU A 54 0.14 2.68 -15.11
C LEU A 54 1.36 3.22 -14.33
N TYR A 55 1.73 2.57 -13.24
CA TYR A 55 2.90 2.89 -12.43
C TYR A 55 4.22 2.77 -13.21
N TYR A 56 4.38 1.72 -14.02
CA TYR A 56 5.57 1.59 -14.88
C TYR A 56 5.61 2.62 -16.02
N ASN A 57 4.51 3.32 -16.27
CA ASN A 57 4.47 4.32 -17.33
C ASN A 57 4.94 5.70 -16.85
N ARG A 58 6.17 6.06 -17.23
CA ARG A 58 6.78 7.36 -16.92
C ARG A 58 6.15 8.56 -17.63
N THR A 59 5.19 8.38 -18.54
CA THR A 59 4.58 9.53 -19.25
C THR A 59 3.50 10.25 -18.44
N VAL A 60 2.98 9.66 -17.36
CA VAL A 60 1.95 10.25 -16.51
C VAL A 60 2.55 10.56 -15.13
N PRO A 61 2.54 11.82 -14.67
CA PRO A 61 2.98 12.16 -13.32
C PRO A 61 1.92 11.71 -12.30
N LEU A 62 2.09 10.51 -11.74
CA LEU A 62 1.16 9.96 -10.74
C LEU A 62 1.21 10.71 -9.41
N SER A 63 2.24 11.52 -9.16
CA SER A 63 2.42 12.30 -7.91
C SER A 63 1.17 13.13 -7.56
N LEU A 64 0.47 13.66 -8.57
CA LEU A 64 -0.75 14.47 -8.39
C LEU A 64 -1.99 13.65 -7.97
N TYR A 65 -1.97 12.34 -8.19
CA TYR A 65 -3.11 11.45 -8.01
C TYR A 65 -2.90 10.42 -6.90
N LEU A 66 -1.78 10.48 -6.19
CA LEU A 66 -1.39 9.47 -5.19
C LEU A 66 -2.45 9.25 -4.14
N HIS A 67 -3.06 10.31 -3.61
CA HIS A 67 -4.05 10.16 -2.57
C HIS A 67 -5.25 9.34 -3.03
N ASN A 68 -5.79 9.67 -4.21
CA ASN A 68 -6.95 9.02 -4.81
C ASN A 68 -6.65 7.58 -5.26
N LEU A 69 -5.38 7.23 -5.47
CA LEU A 69 -4.97 5.86 -5.83
C LEU A 69 -4.65 5.01 -4.61
N MET A 70 -4.03 5.61 -3.61
CA MET A 70 -3.53 4.90 -2.44
C MET A 70 -4.64 4.53 -1.45
N GLU A 71 -5.68 5.34 -1.31
CA GLU A 71 -6.84 5.00 -0.48
C GLU A 71 -7.61 3.75 -0.97
N PRO A 72 -7.99 3.64 -2.25
CA PRO A 72 -8.61 2.42 -2.75
C PRO A 72 -7.64 1.24 -2.75
N LEU A 73 -6.34 1.43 -3.05
CA LEU A 73 -5.34 0.37 -2.89
C LEU A 73 -5.24 -0.12 -1.44
N LEU A 74 -5.25 0.79 -0.47
CA LEU A 74 -5.22 0.45 0.94
C LEU A 74 -6.47 -0.34 1.33
N THR A 75 -7.63 0.03 0.80
CA THR A 75 -8.88 -0.74 0.95
C THR A 75 -8.75 -2.15 0.37
N CYS A 76 -8.08 -2.33 -0.78
CA CYS A 76 -7.80 -3.66 -1.33
C CYS A 76 -6.86 -4.51 -0.46
N VAL A 77 -5.98 -3.88 0.32
CA VAL A 77 -5.05 -4.57 1.23
C VAL A 77 -5.73 -4.92 2.55
N THR A 78 -6.37 -3.94 3.18
CA THR A 78 -6.91 -4.04 4.55
C THR A 78 -8.41 -4.33 4.60
N GLY A 79 -9.07 -4.47 3.45
CA GLY A 79 -10.52 -4.68 3.36
C GLY A 79 -11.00 -5.94 4.07
N GLU A 80 -12.11 -5.82 4.80
CA GLU A 80 -12.72 -6.94 5.54
C GLU A 80 -13.60 -7.83 4.66
N ARG A 81 -14.15 -7.30 3.56
CA ARG A 81 -15.12 -7.99 2.69
C ARG A 81 -14.72 -7.88 1.22
N LEU A 82 -13.58 -8.50 0.89
CA LEU A 82 -13.01 -8.50 -0.47
C LEU A 82 -13.54 -9.64 -1.37
N CYS A 83 -14.36 -10.53 -0.81
CA CYS A 83 -14.87 -11.71 -1.51
C CYS A 83 -16.33 -11.96 -1.14
N ALA A 84 -17.09 -12.49 -2.10
CA ALA A 84 -18.42 -13.04 -1.85
C ALA A 84 -18.35 -14.42 -1.15
N SER A 85 -17.25 -15.16 -1.32
CA SER A 85 -17.03 -16.50 -0.75
C SER A 85 -15.63 -16.61 -0.08
N PRO A 86 -15.50 -17.28 1.08
CA PRO A 86 -14.21 -17.47 1.75
C PRO A 86 -13.23 -18.38 1.02
N ASP A 87 -13.68 -19.13 0.01
CA ASP A 87 -12.86 -20.08 -0.77
C ASP A 87 -12.07 -19.43 -1.93
N GLU A 88 -12.27 -18.13 -2.19
CA GLU A 88 -11.58 -17.43 -3.27
C GLU A 88 -10.17 -16.96 -2.86
N ASP A 89 -9.21 -17.05 -3.80
CA ASP A 89 -7.78 -16.75 -3.61
C ASP A 89 -7.46 -15.25 -3.44
N HIS A 90 -7.99 -14.63 -2.38
CA HIS A 90 -7.81 -13.21 -2.09
C HIS A 90 -6.45 -12.82 -1.53
N TRP A 91 -5.68 -13.81 -1.06
CA TRP A 91 -4.32 -13.59 -0.57
C TRP A 91 -3.40 -13.07 -1.67
N THR A 92 -3.50 -13.63 -2.88
CA THR A 92 -2.66 -13.23 -4.02
C THR A 92 -2.92 -11.79 -4.46
N LEU A 93 -4.19 -11.37 -4.46
CA LEU A 93 -4.59 -9.98 -4.72
C LEU A 93 -4.03 -9.04 -3.66
N ARG A 94 -4.14 -9.41 -2.38
CA ARG A 94 -3.63 -8.61 -1.26
C ARG A 94 -2.12 -8.46 -1.33
N ASP A 95 -1.38 -9.54 -1.65
CA ASP A 95 0.07 -9.49 -1.80
C ASP A 95 0.48 -8.58 -2.97
N HIS A 96 -0.21 -8.66 -4.11
CA HIS A 96 0.07 -7.80 -5.27
C HIS A 96 -0.24 -6.34 -4.96
N ALA A 97 -1.40 -6.06 -4.36
CA ALA A 97 -1.79 -4.71 -3.96
C ALA A 97 -0.85 -4.12 -2.89
N ALA A 98 -0.43 -4.92 -1.91
CA ALA A 98 0.52 -4.50 -0.87
C ALA A 98 1.90 -4.18 -1.45
N SER A 99 2.39 -5.01 -2.37
CA SER A 99 3.66 -4.76 -3.07
C SER A 99 3.59 -3.48 -3.91
N LEU A 100 2.49 -3.27 -4.64
CA LEU A 100 2.30 -2.07 -5.44
C LEU A 100 2.19 -0.81 -4.58
N LEU A 101 1.42 -0.87 -3.49
CA LEU A 101 1.29 0.22 -2.51
C LEU A 101 2.65 0.61 -1.93
N ALA A 102 3.46 -0.37 -1.53
CA ALA A 102 4.81 -0.11 -1.00
C ALA A 102 5.72 0.56 -2.03
N LYS A 103 5.72 0.08 -3.28
CA LYS A 103 6.49 0.68 -4.38
C LYS A 103 6.10 2.13 -4.63
N MET A 104 4.80 2.42 -4.68
CA MET A 104 4.30 3.78 -4.84
C MET A 104 4.70 4.68 -3.66
N CYS A 105 4.51 4.20 -2.42
CA CYS A 105 4.91 4.95 -1.22
C CYS A 105 6.39 5.32 -1.23
N LEU A 106 7.28 4.37 -1.58
CA LEU A 106 8.72 4.59 -1.57
C LEU A 106 9.18 5.47 -2.74
N GLN A 107 8.60 5.30 -3.93
CA GLN A 107 8.96 6.12 -5.09
C GLN A 107 8.56 7.58 -4.90
N TYR A 108 7.43 7.85 -4.24
CA TYR A 108 6.87 9.19 -4.09
C TYR A 108 7.00 9.77 -2.68
N ALA A 109 7.83 9.16 -1.82
CA ALA A 109 8.08 9.65 -0.47
C ALA A 109 8.67 11.08 -0.47
N ASP A 110 9.56 11.37 -1.42
CA ASP A 110 10.22 12.67 -1.56
C ASP A 110 9.29 13.73 -2.20
N ASP A 111 8.40 13.31 -3.09
CA ASP A 111 7.47 14.19 -3.81
C ASP A 111 6.31 14.69 -2.93
N CYS A 112 5.95 13.92 -1.89
CA CYS A 112 4.80 14.17 -1.04
C CYS A 112 5.15 14.01 0.45
N GLU A 113 5.49 15.12 1.09
CA GLU A 113 5.81 15.14 2.52
C GLU A 113 4.69 14.51 3.36
N GLY A 114 5.07 13.55 4.21
CA GLY A 114 4.15 12.90 5.14
C GLY A 114 3.23 11.84 4.52
N LEU A 115 3.34 11.53 3.23
CA LEU A 115 2.60 10.43 2.59
C LEU A 115 2.91 9.09 3.26
N LEU A 116 4.19 8.77 3.37
CA LEU A 116 4.69 7.55 3.99
C LEU A 116 4.23 7.44 5.44
N THR A 117 4.32 8.54 6.19
CA THR A 117 3.85 8.63 7.58
C THR A 117 2.35 8.37 7.70
N ARG A 118 1.53 8.90 6.80
CA ARG A 118 0.08 8.64 6.78
C ARG A 118 -0.19 7.15 6.50
N MET A 119 0.51 6.55 5.55
CA MET A 119 0.31 5.15 5.19
C MET A 119 0.72 4.19 6.31
N VAL A 120 1.93 4.36 6.86
CA VAL A 120 2.40 3.55 8.00
C VAL A 120 1.43 3.68 9.17
N ARG A 121 0.93 4.88 9.45
CA ARG A 121 -0.07 5.09 10.52
C ARG A 121 -1.34 4.30 10.28
N THR A 122 -1.88 4.34 9.06
CA THR A 122 -3.13 3.64 8.75
C THR A 122 -2.95 2.13 8.79
N LEU A 123 -1.83 1.61 8.26
CA LEU A 123 -1.48 0.20 8.34
C LEU A 123 -1.25 -0.28 9.78
N LEU A 124 -0.59 0.52 10.62
CA LEU A 124 -0.45 0.21 12.04
C LEU A 124 -1.80 0.24 12.76
N ARG A 125 -2.70 1.15 12.39
CA ARG A 125 -4.06 1.19 12.95
C ARG A 125 -4.88 -0.03 12.56
N SER A 126 -4.79 -0.49 11.31
CA SER A 126 -5.48 -1.71 10.87
C SER A 126 -4.86 -2.97 11.49
N LEU A 127 -3.56 -2.95 11.81
CA LEU A 127 -2.87 -4.04 12.50
C LEU A 127 -3.17 -4.11 14.01
N LEU A 128 -3.33 -2.97 14.68
CA LEU A 128 -3.50 -2.88 16.13
C LEU A 128 -4.96 -2.69 16.54
N GLY A 129 -5.88 -2.59 15.59
CA GLY A 129 -7.29 -2.35 15.85
C GLY A 129 -7.99 -3.60 16.39
N PRO A 130 -8.68 -3.55 17.55
CA PRO A 130 -9.29 -4.72 18.20
C PRO A 130 -10.51 -5.31 17.47
N GLY A 131 -10.79 -4.91 16.23
CA GLY A 131 -11.94 -5.35 15.45
C GLY A 131 -11.62 -5.81 14.03
N GLY A 132 -10.35 -5.87 13.63
CA GLY A 132 -9.97 -6.25 12.27
C GLY A 132 -10.16 -7.75 12.00
N SER A 133 -10.62 -8.10 10.80
CA SER A 133 -10.59 -9.51 10.34
C SER A 133 -9.14 -10.05 10.27
N LEU A 134 -8.95 -11.38 10.33
CA LEU A 134 -7.61 -11.98 10.14
C LEU A 134 -6.97 -11.54 8.83
N SER A 135 -7.79 -11.42 7.77
CA SER A 135 -7.33 -10.98 6.46
C SER A 135 -6.85 -9.52 6.47
N THR A 136 -7.49 -8.64 7.24
CA THR A 136 -7.06 -7.25 7.46
C THR A 136 -5.69 -7.17 8.12
N HIS A 137 -5.47 -7.96 9.17
CA HIS A 137 -4.19 -8.07 9.85
C HIS A 137 -3.11 -8.62 8.91
N TYR A 138 -3.41 -9.68 8.16
CA TYR A 138 -2.51 -10.24 7.16
C TYR A 138 -2.07 -9.18 6.14
N GLY A 139 -3.02 -8.48 5.52
CA GLY A 139 -2.72 -7.44 4.54
C GLY A 139 -1.87 -6.30 5.12
N ALA A 140 -2.15 -5.89 6.37
CA ALA A 140 -1.37 -4.87 7.06
C ALA A 140 0.08 -5.31 7.30
N ILE A 141 0.30 -6.57 7.73
CA ILE A 141 1.64 -7.14 7.93
C ILE A 141 2.40 -7.20 6.61
N VAL A 142 1.78 -7.73 5.55
CA VAL A 142 2.43 -7.87 4.24
C VAL A 142 2.79 -6.49 3.68
N ALA A 143 1.90 -5.51 3.77
CA ALA A 143 2.20 -4.14 3.34
C ALA A 143 3.34 -3.51 4.14
N LEU A 144 3.32 -3.59 5.48
CA LEU A 144 4.40 -3.07 6.31
C LEU A 144 5.74 -3.75 6.03
N SER A 145 5.74 -5.08 5.83
CA SER A 145 6.93 -5.82 5.45
C SER A 145 7.49 -5.38 4.09
N SER A 146 6.61 -5.03 3.15
CA SER A 146 6.97 -4.56 1.80
C SER A 146 7.51 -3.13 1.78
N LEU A 147 7.05 -2.25 2.69
CA LEU A 147 7.61 -0.90 2.87
C LEU A 147 9.04 -0.93 3.44
N GLY A 148 9.36 -1.97 4.23
CA GLY A 148 10.68 -2.14 4.82
C GLY A 148 10.91 -1.32 6.10
N PRO A 149 12.03 -1.59 6.80
CA PRO A 149 12.29 -1.05 8.14
C PRO A 149 12.55 0.47 8.16
N GLN A 150 13.06 1.03 7.05
CA GLN A 150 13.40 2.45 6.95
C GLN A 150 12.15 3.34 7.01
N ALA A 151 11.11 2.98 6.25
CA ALA A 151 9.82 3.67 6.26
C ALA A 151 9.20 3.69 7.67
N ILE A 152 9.26 2.56 8.36
CA ILE A 152 8.73 2.44 9.72
C ILE A 152 9.56 3.30 10.68
N HIS A 153 10.89 3.28 10.56
CA HIS A 153 11.78 4.12 11.35
C HIS A 153 11.49 5.62 11.17
N GLU A 154 11.31 6.10 9.94
CA GLU A 154 10.96 7.49 9.65
C GLU A 154 9.64 7.93 10.30
N PHE A 155 8.62 7.06 10.25
CA PHE A 155 7.36 7.31 10.95
C PHE A 155 7.56 7.52 12.46
N PHE A 156 8.40 6.67 13.08
CA PHE A 156 8.69 6.78 14.52
C PHE A 156 9.52 8.02 14.86
N LEU A 157 10.51 8.39 14.03
CA LEU A 157 11.27 9.63 14.22
C LEU A 157 10.37 10.88 14.15
N GLN A 158 9.37 10.91 13.26
CA GLN A 158 8.41 12.01 13.22
C GLN A 158 7.50 12.06 14.45
N LYS A 159 7.22 10.92 15.08
CA LYS A 159 6.38 10.84 16.28
C LYS A 159 7.14 11.14 17.57
N HIS A 160 8.45 10.89 17.61
CA HIS A 160 9.31 11.14 18.76
C HIS A 160 10.45 12.08 18.36
N PRO A 161 10.28 13.42 18.50
CA PRO A 161 11.35 14.35 18.16
C PRO A 161 12.61 14.05 19.01
N PRO A 162 13.82 14.35 18.50
CA PRO A 162 15.10 14.09 19.17
C PRO A 162 15.37 15.01 20.38
N SER A 163 14.34 15.39 21.14
CA SER A 163 14.47 16.20 22.36
C SER A 163 14.62 15.37 23.64
N ALA A 164 14.57 14.04 23.58
CA ALA A 164 14.99 13.18 24.67
C ALA A 164 16.44 12.72 24.42
N GLN A 165 17.37 13.52 24.95
CA GLN A 165 18.81 13.28 25.07
C GLN A 165 19.23 11.80 24.96
N THR A 166 19.87 11.42 23.85
CA THR A 166 20.75 10.23 23.84
C THR A 166 22.17 10.65 24.22
N PRO A 167 22.75 10.16 25.33
CA PRO A 167 24.19 10.04 25.42
C PRO A 167 24.67 9.08 24.32
N ALA A 168 25.82 9.39 23.74
CA ALA A 168 26.41 8.75 22.58
C ALA A 168 26.35 7.21 22.64
N GLY A 169 25.60 6.59 21.72
CA GLY A 169 25.52 5.13 21.63
C GLY A 169 24.36 4.63 20.78
N GLY A 170 24.58 4.52 19.47
CA GLY A 170 24.05 3.43 18.64
C GLY A 170 22.56 3.49 18.27
N THR A 171 22.31 3.56 16.97
CA THR A 171 21.09 3.15 16.26
C THR A 171 20.51 1.79 16.71
N GLU A 172 21.29 0.96 17.42
CA GLU A 172 20.84 -0.30 18.05
C GLU A 172 19.78 -0.10 19.14
N CYS A 173 19.80 1.00 19.90
CA CYS A 173 18.86 1.21 21.01
C CYS A 173 17.41 1.42 20.53
N VAL A 174 17.25 2.01 19.33
CA VAL A 174 15.94 2.22 18.69
C VAL A 174 15.36 0.89 18.16
N LEU A 175 16.21 -0.01 17.66
CA LEU A 175 15.77 -1.34 17.19
C LEU A 175 15.40 -2.28 18.35
N VAL A 176 16.10 -2.19 19.49
CA VAL A 176 15.75 -2.96 20.70
C VAL A 176 14.43 -2.48 21.30
N THR A 177 14.20 -1.17 21.37
CA THR A 177 12.89 -0.64 21.80
C THR A 177 11.78 -0.93 20.80
N TYR A 178 12.07 -0.99 19.49
CA TYR A 178 11.14 -1.35 18.43
C TYR A 178 10.67 -2.81 18.52
N THR A 179 11.60 -3.75 18.68
CA THR A 179 11.26 -5.18 18.86
C THR A 179 10.53 -5.42 20.17
N GLN A 180 10.90 -4.73 21.25
CA GLN A 180 10.18 -4.82 22.53
C GLN A 180 8.78 -4.20 22.49
N TRP A 181 8.59 -3.08 21.78
CA TRP A 181 7.28 -2.46 21.61
C TRP A 181 6.36 -3.30 20.73
N LEU A 182 6.86 -3.80 19.60
CA LEU A 182 6.11 -4.73 18.75
C LEU A 182 5.79 -6.03 19.47
N PHE A 183 6.75 -6.60 20.22
CA PHE A 183 6.52 -7.81 21.00
C PHE A 183 5.47 -7.57 22.09
N LYS A 184 5.53 -6.42 22.79
CA LYS A 184 4.55 -6.06 23.82
C LYS A 184 3.15 -5.84 23.22
N ALA A 185 3.06 -5.10 22.12
CA ALA A 185 1.81 -4.89 21.39
C ALA A 185 1.24 -6.21 20.84
N TRP A 186 2.10 -7.11 20.36
CA TRP A 186 1.73 -8.44 19.88
C TRP A 186 1.26 -9.36 21.01
N THR A 187 1.91 -9.32 22.18
CA THR A 187 1.48 -10.08 23.37
C THR A 187 0.18 -9.56 23.98
N GLU A 188 -0.09 -8.26 23.91
CA GLU A 188 -1.36 -7.65 24.36
C GLU A 188 -2.52 -7.93 23.39
N LEU A 189 -2.23 -8.34 22.15
CA LEU A 189 -3.22 -8.74 21.13
C LEU A 189 -3.62 -10.22 21.19
N ILE A 190 -2.79 -11.07 21.80
CA ILE A 190 -2.98 -12.54 21.87
C ILE A 190 -3.55 -12.99 23.24
N ALA A 191 -3.50 -12.12 24.26
CA ALA A 191 -4.07 -12.36 25.59
C ALA A 191 -5.50 -11.84 25.69
#